data_AF-A0A1F8XXW8-F1
#
_entry.id   AF-A0A1F8XXW8-F1
#
_cell.length_a   1.000
_cell.length_b   1.000
_cell.length_c   1.000
_cell.angle_alpha   90.00
_cell.angle_beta   90.00
_cell.angle_gamma   90.00
#
_symmetry.space_group_name_H-M   'P 1'
#
loop_
_entity.id
_entity.type
_entity.pdbx_description
1 polymer ?
#
loop_
_entity_poly.entity_id
_entity_poly.type
_entity_poly.pdbx_seq_one_letter_code
_entity_poly.pdbx_strand_id
1 'polypeptide(L)'
;MNTSALKKEEPGTSRFTLEVVPSPASEPRAPAAEEHAAPVSRQKAGAVDKKAFESFLVISVLFLTAVLIYESITQASLRHISLLSLAHAFGYLKSIPVEFKPSSGLWLLFGWTGTGMMVLMMAYTLRKRGGLLGRLGSMRIWLNGHMFLGVMGPVLIVFHTTFKFNGIIGTSFWCMVVTAIFGVLGRYIYLQIPRSMTGAELKEKDIERLITGLEAEIELRSKGLKAGAFLSEITSPEKAQSIGPVKALLYMMWNDTANRLKVRRIKRELKRDYGLSPRVMAALGALLSRKSALIRKRNFLSTSQKLLHYWHVLHIPLAIVMFLIMFVHIAVYYMFRPV
;
A
#
# COMPACT_ATOMS: atom_id res chain seq x y z
N MET A 1 -23.33 -39.86 -62.16
CA MET A 1 -23.29 -40.80 -63.29
C MET A 1 -21.86 -41.33 -63.43
N ASN A 2 -21.71 -42.64 -63.18
CA ASN A 2 -20.73 -43.61 -63.69
C ASN A 2 -19.36 -43.12 -64.20
N THR A 3 -18.24 -43.58 -63.62
CA THR A 3 -17.55 -44.82 -64.06
C THR A 3 -16.22 -45.06 -63.32
N SER A 4 -16.04 -46.31 -62.93
CA SER A 4 -14.85 -46.94 -62.35
C SER A 4 -14.00 -47.56 -63.46
N ALA A 5 -12.67 -47.55 -63.35
CA ALA A 5 -11.72 -48.52 -63.95
C ALA A 5 -10.26 -48.03 -63.72
N LEU A 6 -9.20 -48.82 -63.56
CA LEU A 6 -8.94 -50.19 -63.12
C LEU A 6 -7.40 -50.38 -63.22
N LYS A 7 -6.80 -51.06 -62.24
CA LYS A 7 -5.78 -52.13 -62.40
C LYS A 7 -4.32 -51.75 -62.76
N LYS A 8 -3.37 -52.12 -61.88
CA LYS A 8 -2.51 -53.32 -62.04
C LYS A 8 -1.49 -53.43 -60.90
N GLU A 9 -1.46 -54.60 -60.27
CA GLU A 9 -0.40 -55.09 -59.39
C GLU A 9 0.70 -55.84 -60.17
N GLU A 10 1.81 -56.07 -59.44
CA GLU A 10 2.88 -57.09 -59.55
C GLU A 10 4.26 -56.64 -60.08
N PRO A 11 5.37 -57.33 -59.70
CA PRO A 11 5.66 -58.10 -58.48
C PRO A 11 7.06 -57.78 -57.87
N GLY A 12 7.34 -58.39 -56.72
CA GLY A 12 8.51 -58.10 -55.88
C GLY A 12 9.88 -58.55 -56.43
N THR A 13 10.92 -58.06 -55.76
CA THR A 13 12.24 -58.69 -55.77
C THR A 13 12.87 -58.52 -54.39
N SER A 14 13.09 -59.67 -53.75
CA SER A 14 13.78 -59.84 -52.48
C SER A 14 15.27 -59.54 -52.63
N ARG A 15 15.86 -58.75 -51.71
CA ARG A 15 17.29 -58.79 -51.43
C ARG A 15 17.55 -58.50 -49.94
N PHE A 16 18.00 -59.55 -49.26
CA PHE A 16 18.67 -59.56 -47.96
C PHE A 16 19.77 -58.48 -47.86
N THR A 17 19.89 -57.79 -46.73
CA THR A 17 20.97 -58.05 -45.73
C THR A 17 21.01 -57.02 -44.59
N LEU A 18 21.29 -57.57 -43.40
CA LEU A 18 21.89 -56.98 -42.20
C LEU A 18 20.98 -56.22 -41.22
N GLU A 19 20.40 -57.05 -40.36
CA GLU A 19 19.94 -56.77 -39.00
C GLU A 19 21.07 -56.15 -38.16
N VAL A 20 20.90 -54.88 -37.79
CA VAL A 20 21.68 -54.22 -36.73
C VAL A 20 20.74 -54.03 -35.56
N VAL A 21 20.95 -54.80 -34.50
CA VAL A 21 20.24 -54.70 -33.22
C VAL A 21 20.61 -53.37 -32.53
N PRO A 22 19.65 -52.51 -32.15
CA PRO A 22 19.89 -51.47 -31.15
C PRO A 22 19.40 -51.92 -29.76
N SER A 23 20.30 -51.74 -28.80
CA SER A 23 20.19 -51.91 -27.35
C SER A 23 18.89 -51.36 -26.71
N PRO A 24 18.35 -51.99 -25.64
CA PRO A 24 17.18 -51.49 -24.94
C PRO A 24 17.60 -50.50 -23.85
N ALA A 25 17.51 -49.20 -24.10
CA ALA A 25 17.56 -48.21 -23.03
C ALA A 25 17.01 -46.84 -23.47
N SER A 26 15.71 -46.62 -23.25
CA SER A 26 15.20 -45.32 -22.78
C SER A 26 13.75 -45.47 -22.31
N GLU A 27 13.58 -45.57 -21.00
CA GLU A 27 12.29 -45.27 -20.36
C GLU A 27 11.83 -43.85 -20.73
N PRO A 28 10.51 -43.61 -20.87
CA PRO A 28 10.00 -42.27 -21.07
C PRO A 28 10.21 -41.43 -19.80
N ARG A 29 11.07 -40.40 -19.90
CA ARG A 29 11.24 -39.36 -18.88
C ARG A 29 9.88 -38.77 -18.51
N ALA A 30 9.50 -38.89 -17.25
CA ALA A 30 8.35 -38.20 -16.66
C ALA A 30 8.46 -36.67 -16.89
N PRO A 31 7.34 -35.98 -17.17
CA PRO A 31 7.35 -34.53 -17.30
C PRO A 31 7.70 -33.87 -15.96
N ALA A 32 8.56 -32.86 -16.06
CA ALA A 32 9.19 -32.13 -14.97
C ALA A 32 8.19 -31.67 -13.89
N ALA A 33 8.46 -32.09 -12.66
CA ALA A 33 7.78 -31.65 -11.44
C ALA A 33 8.25 -30.26 -10.94
N GLU A 34 8.67 -29.34 -11.83
CA GLU A 34 9.24 -28.04 -11.42
C GLU A 34 8.26 -26.85 -11.48
N GLU A 35 7.06 -27.00 -12.05
CA GLU A 35 6.18 -25.85 -12.28
C GLU A 35 5.42 -25.33 -11.04
N HIS A 36 5.37 -26.11 -9.95
CA HIS A 36 4.58 -25.75 -8.75
C HIS A 36 5.36 -25.04 -7.62
N ALA A 37 6.71 -24.96 -7.68
CA ALA A 37 7.53 -24.33 -6.62
C ALA A 37 7.82 -22.83 -6.85
N ALA A 38 7.66 -22.33 -8.07
CA ALA A 38 7.97 -20.95 -8.47
C ALA A 38 7.09 -19.81 -7.88
N PRO A 39 5.79 -19.99 -7.52
CA PRO A 39 4.96 -18.85 -7.11
C PRO A 39 5.31 -18.34 -5.70
N VAL A 40 5.74 -19.22 -4.79
CA VAL A 40 6.01 -18.87 -3.39
C VAL A 40 7.32 -18.08 -3.25
N SER A 41 8.38 -18.44 -3.99
CA SER A 41 9.67 -17.75 -3.96
C SER A 41 9.57 -16.32 -4.51
N ARG A 42 8.84 -16.13 -5.62
CA ARG A 42 8.62 -14.82 -6.25
C ARG A 42 7.78 -13.89 -5.38
N GLN A 43 6.79 -14.43 -4.66
CA GLN A 43 5.95 -13.67 -3.75
C GLN A 43 6.71 -13.25 -2.48
N LYS A 44 7.58 -14.12 -1.95
CA LYS A 44 8.49 -13.80 -0.85
C LYS A 44 9.50 -12.72 -1.25
N ALA A 45 10.16 -12.85 -2.41
CA ALA A 45 11.10 -11.86 -2.92
C ALA A 45 10.46 -10.46 -3.06
N GLY A 46 9.26 -10.38 -3.66
CA GLY A 46 8.57 -9.10 -3.81
C GLY A 46 8.09 -8.47 -2.50
N ALA A 47 7.91 -9.26 -1.43
CA ALA A 47 7.60 -8.76 -0.10
C ALA A 47 8.84 -8.21 0.63
N VAL A 48 10.00 -8.86 0.44
CA VAL A 48 11.30 -8.41 0.97
C VAL A 48 11.67 -7.05 0.36
N ASP A 49 11.59 -6.91 -0.97
CA ASP A 49 11.91 -5.64 -1.66
C ASP A 49 11.04 -4.48 -1.18
N LYS A 50 9.75 -4.75 -0.93
CA LYS A 50 8.82 -3.73 -0.46
C LYS A 50 9.19 -3.25 0.94
N LYS A 51 9.46 -4.18 1.86
CA LYS A 51 9.83 -3.86 3.25
C LYS A 51 11.17 -3.12 3.29
N ALA A 52 12.12 -3.52 2.44
CA ALA A 52 13.42 -2.85 2.31
C ALA A 52 13.26 -1.37 1.91
N PHE A 53 12.46 -1.07 0.88
CA PHE A 53 12.21 0.32 0.48
C PHE A 53 11.51 1.14 1.59
N GLU A 54 10.50 0.58 2.24
CA GLU A 54 9.77 1.27 3.31
C GLU A 54 10.67 1.55 4.52
N SER A 55 11.49 0.59 4.93
CA SER A 55 12.49 0.79 5.99
C SER A 55 13.55 1.81 5.59
N PHE A 56 14.08 1.74 4.37
CA PHE A 56 15.04 2.72 3.86
C PHE A 56 14.47 4.14 3.87
N LEU A 57 13.24 4.33 3.39
CA LEU A 57 12.56 5.63 3.38
C LEU A 57 12.46 6.19 4.80
N VAL A 58 11.95 5.41 5.75
CA VAL A 58 11.75 5.84 7.14
C VAL A 58 13.08 6.20 7.80
N ILE A 59 14.09 5.33 7.68
CA ILE A 59 15.42 5.57 8.25
C ILE A 59 16.03 6.84 7.66
N SER A 60 15.95 7.03 6.35
CA SER A 60 16.51 8.20 5.67
C SER A 60 15.80 9.49 6.11
N VAL A 61 14.47 9.47 6.24
CA VAL A 61 13.69 10.63 6.72
C VAL A 61 14.03 10.96 8.16
N LEU A 62 14.11 9.96 9.04
CA LEU A 62 14.46 10.17 10.45
C LEU A 62 15.88 10.72 10.60
N PHE A 63 16.85 10.13 9.88
CA PHE A 63 18.23 10.59 9.87
C PHE A 63 18.34 12.04 9.37
N LEU A 64 17.77 12.33 8.19
CA LEU A 64 17.77 13.67 7.63
C LEU A 64 17.11 14.68 8.58
N THR A 65 15.96 14.33 9.14
CA THR A 65 15.23 15.21 10.07
C THR A 65 16.06 15.45 11.33
N ALA A 66 16.70 14.43 11.91
CA ALA A 66 17.55 14.59 13.08
C ALA A 66 18.75 15.53 12.81
N VAL A 67 19.41 15.37 11.65
CA VAL A 67 20.50 16.25 11.21
C VAL A 67 20.00 17.70 11.05
N LEU A 68 18.86 17.89 10.40
CA LEU A 68 18.31 19.23 10.17
C LEU A 68 17.81 19.90 11.47
N ILE A 69 17.24 19.13 12.42
CA ILE A 69 16.90 19.63 13.75
C ILE A 69 18.17 20.12 14.46
N TYR A 70 19.22 19.30 14.46
CA TYR A 70 20.50 19.66 15.05
C TYR A 70 21.05 20.96 14.45
N GLU A 71 21.08 21.07 13.12
CA GLU A 71 21.53 22.29 12.43
C GLU A 71 20.65 23.51 12.72
N SER A 72 19.33 23.35 12.78
CA SER A 72 18.42 24.45 13.13
C SER A 72 18.64 24.96 14.55
N ILE A 73 18.76 24.06 15.53
CA ILE A 73 18.96 24.42 16.94
C ILE A 73 20.32 25.09 17.12
N THR A 74 21.38 24.51 16.55
CA THR A 74 22.73 25.07 16.67
C THR A 74 22.84 26.42 15.98
N GLN A 75 22.25 26.63 14.80
CA GLN A 75 22.28 27.95 14.16
C GLN A 75 21.41 29.00 14.87
N ALA A 76 20.32 28.58 15.53
CA ALA A 76 19.46 29.50 16.28
C ALA A 76 20.06 29.91 17.64
N SER A 77 20.69 28.98 18.37
CA SER A 77 21.13 29.20 19.75
C SER A 77 22.65 29.25 19.93
N LEU A 78 23.42 28.44 19.20
CA LEU A 78 24.86 28.21 19.43
C LEU A 78 25.62 28.17 18.11
N ARG A 79 25.69 29.33 17.42
CA ARG A 79 26.24 29.46 16.06
C ARG A 79 27.63 28.87 15.86
N HIS A 80 28.46 28.76 16.90
CA HIS A 80 29.83 28.25 16.80
C HIS A 80 29.93 26.70 16.73
N ILE A 81 28.85 25.97 17.04
CA ILE A 81 28.84 24.49 17.07
C ILE A 81 28.14 23.90 15.83
N SER A 82 27.42 24.72 15.05
CA SER A 82 26.78 24.26 13.81
C SER A 82 27.82 23.66 12.85
N LEU A 83 27.52 22.49 12.24
CA LEU A 83 28.42 21.89 11.26
C LEU A 83 28.64 22.86 10.09
N LEU A 84 27.65 23.68 9.79
CA LEU A 84 27.71 24.66 8.72
C LEU A 84 28.64 25.83 9.01
N SER A 85 28.62 26.34 10.25
CA SER A 85 29.55 27.39 10.65
C SER A 85 30.98 26.85 10.75
N LEU A 86 31.12 25.59 11.17
CA LEU A 86 32.39 24.88 11.17
C LEU A 86 32.93 24.70 9.75
N ALA A 87 32.09 24.21 8.81
CA ALA A 87 32.46 24.02 7.41
C ALA A 87 32.76 25.35 6.68
N HIS A 88 32.07 26.42 7.05
CA HIS A 88 32.38 27.78 6.60
C HIS A 88 33.72 28.26 7.17
N ALA A 89 34.00 28.02 8.46
CA ALA A 89 35.27 28.35 9.10
C ALA A 89 36.46 27.57 8.52
N PHE A 90 36.26 26.30 8.15
CA PHE A 90 37.25 25.48 7.45
C PHE A 90 37.42 25.81 5.96
N GLY A 91 36.66 26.80 5.43
CA GLY A 91 36.83 27.31 4.06
C GLY A 91 36.10 26.55 2.97
N TYR A 92 35.37 25.47 3.28
CA TYR A 92 34.63 24.68 2.27
C TYR A 92 33.39 25.39 1.74
N LEU A 93 32.78 26.30 2.52
CA LEU A 93 31.51 26.97 2.19
C LEU A 93 31.61 28.50 2.15
N LYS A 94 32.78 29.08 1.83
CA LYS A 94 33.06 30.53 1.91
C LYS A 94 32.09 31.42 1.10
N SER A 95 31.39 30.87 0.12
CA SER A 95 30.42 31.57 -0.73
C SER A 95 28.97 31.52 -0.22
N ILE A 96 28.66 30.74 0.82
CA ILE A 96 27.30 30.57 1.32
C ILE A 96 27.12 31.32 2.65
N PRO A 97 26.27 32.37 2.71
CA PRO A 97 26.06 33.10 3.96
C PRO A 97 25.41 32.21 5.03
N VAL A 98 26.02 32.17 6.22
CA VAL A 98 25.54 31.36 7.37
C VAL A 98 24.53 32.17 8.21
N GLU A 99 23.46 32.62 7.56
CA GLU A 99 22.36 33.32 8.20
C GLU A 99 21.15 32.42 8.38
N PHE A 100 20.59 32.37 9.59
CA PHE A 100 19.35 31.65 9.88
C PHE A 100 18.13 32.45 9.40
N LYS A 101 17.99 32.55 8.08
CA LYS A 101 16.88 33.23 7.40
C LYS A 101 16.47 32.42 6.16
N PRO A 102 15.16 32.35 5.83
CA PRO A 102 14.68 31.60 4.65
C PRO A 102 15.28 32.08 3.33
N SER A 103 15.57 33.37 3.24
CA SER A 103 16.05 34.04 2.02
C SER A 103 17.56 33.96 1.81
N SER A 104 18.31 33.25 2.66
CA SER A 104 19.77 33.28 2.66
C SER A 104 20.39 31.89 2.81
N GLY A 105 21.56 31.71 2.21
CA GLY A 105 22.46 30.60 2.47
C GLY A 105 21.90 29.22 2.15
N LEU A 106 22.18 28.27 3.02
CA LEU A 106 21.73 26.88 2.91
C LEU A 106 20.21 26.74 3.01
N TRP A 107 19.56 27.57 3.83
CA TRP A 107 18.11 27.50 4.02
C TRP A 107 17.38 27.84 2.72
N LEU A 108 17.90 28.76 1.91
CA LEU A 108 17.39 29.03 0.56
C LEU A 108 17.57 27.84 -0.38
N LEU A 109 18.73 27.15 -0.31
CA LEU A 109 18.98 25.94 -1.10
C LEU A 109 17.96 24.85 -0.76
N PHE A 110 17.61 24.66 0.52
CA PHE A 110 16.55 23.73 0.92
C PHE A 110 15.19 24.07 0.31
N GLY A 111 14.87 25.36 0.16
CA GLY A 111 13.67 25.81 -0.55
C GLY A 111 13.67 25.38 -2.01
N TRP A 112 14.79 25.60 -2.73
CA TRP A 112 14.94 25.18 -4.13
C TRP A 112 14.92 23.67 -4.32
N THR A 113 15.70 22.93 -3.51
CA THR A 113 15.74 21.48 -3.59
C THR A 113 14.40 20.87 -3.21
N GLY A 114 13.77 21.34 -2.14
CA GLY A 114 12.46 20.87 -1.69
C GLY A 114 11.37 21.13 -2.73
N THR A 115 11.32 22.35 -3.27
CA THR A 115 10.40 22.71 -4.36
C THR A 115 10.66 21.86 -5.60
N GLY A 116 11.92 21.68 -6.01
CA GLY A 116 12.30 20.83 -7.14
C GLY A 116 11.83 19.39 -6.96
N MET A 117 12.00 18.81 -5.77
CA MET A 117 11.49 17.47 -5.45
C MET A 117 9.97 17.40 -5.58
N MET A 118 9.24 18.39 -5.06
CA MET A 118 7.79 18.44 -5.14
C MET A 118 7.28 18.62 -6.58
N VAL A 119 7.93 19.46 -7.39
CA VAL A 119 7.57 19.60 -8.81
C VAL A 119 7.88 18.31 -9.56
N LEU A 120 9.05 17.69 -9.32
CA LEU A 120 9.43 16.44 -9.97
C LEU A 120 8.46 15.30 -9.62
N MET A 121 7.90 15.28 -8.41
CA MET A 121 6.91 14.26 -8.03
C MET A 121 5.62 14.34 -8.87
N MET A 122 5.32 15.48 -9.50
CA MET A 122 4.19 15.62 -10.45
C MET A 122 4.40 14.83 -11.74
N ALA A 123 5.64 14.47 -12.08
CA ALA A 123 5.94 13.59 -13.21
C ALA A 123 5.26 12.22 -13.08
N TYR A 124 5.01 11.74 -11.85
CA TYR A 124 4.18 10.55 -11.61
C TYR A 124 2.75 10.74 -12.13
N THR A 125 2.11 11.86 -11.80
CA THR A 125 0.75 12.17 -12.26
C THR A 125 0.71 12.30 -13.78
N LEU A 126 1.71 12.96 -14.37
CA LEU A 126 1.82 13.11 -15.81
C LEU A 126 2.00 11.76 -16.51
N ARG A 127 2.86 10.87 -15.99
CA ARG A 127 2.99 9.51 -16.51
C ARG A 127 1.71 8.68 -16.34
N LYS A 128 1.04 8.80 -15.19
CA LYS A 128 -0.18 8.02 -14.91
C LYS A 128 -1.31 8.42 -15.85
N ARG A 129 -1.36 9.70 -16.28
CA ARG A 129 -2.42 10.25 -17.13
C ARG A 129 -2.05 10.35 -18.62
N GLY A 130 -0.77 10.44 -18.96
CA GLY A 130 -0.27 10.61 -20.34
C GLY A 130 0.69 9.50 -20.76
N GLY A 131 0.60 9.07 -22.03
CA GLY A 131 1.42 7.98 -22.57
C GLY A 131 2.91 8.29 -22.76
N LEU A 132 3.30 9.57 -22.71
CA LEU A 132 4.65 10.05 -23.05
C LEU A 132 5.77 9.43 -22.20
N LEU A 133 5.51 9.19 -20.91
CA LEU A 133 6.50 8.58 -20.01
C LEU A 133 6.30 7.08 -19.82
N GLY A 134 5.41 6.41 -20.58
CA GLY A 134 5.04 5.01 -20.37
C GLY A 134 6.21 4.01 -20.48
N ARG A 135 7.22 4.33 -21.30
CA ARG A 135 8.41 3.48 -21.54
C ARG A 135 9.46 3.56 -20.43
N LEU A 136 9.43 4.59 -19.57
CA LEU A 136 10.46 4.85 -18.58
C LEU A 136 10.22 4.05 -17.29
N GLY A 137 10.59 2.78 -17.23
CA GLY A 137 10.53 1.99 -15.98
C GLY A 137 9.14 1.56 -15.51
N SER A 138 9.09 0.78 -14.42
CA SER A 138 7.86 0.16 -13.92
C SER A 138 7.01 1.11 -13.06
N MET A 139 5.68 0.92 -13.04
CA MET A 139 4.76 1.72 -12.22
C MET A 139 5.12 1.73 -10.73
N ARG A 140 5.74 0.65 -10.23
CA ARG A 140 6.20 0.56 -8.83
C ARG A 140 7.31 1.56 -8.53
N ILE A 141 8.27 1.74 -9.44
CA ILE A 141 9.40 2.66 -9.25
C ILE A 141 8.90 4.10 -9.19
N TRP A 142 7.98 4.48 -10.09
CA TRP A 142 7.37 5.81 -10.07
C TRP A 142 6.60 6.11 -8.79
N LEU A 143 5.85 5.13 -8.29
CA LEU A 143 5.11 5.30 -7.04
C LEU A 143 6.07 5.42 -5.85
N ASN A 144 7.13 4.61 -5.82
CA ASN A 144 8.17 4.72 -4.80
C ASN A 144 8.88 6.08 -4.87
N GLY A 145 9.22 6.57 -6.06
CA GLY A 145 9.80 7.90 -6.28
C GLY A 145 8.85 9.02 -5.83
N HIS A 146 7.56 8.94 -6.18
CA HIS A 146 6.56 9.91 -5.72
C HIS A 146 6.45 9.97 -4.20
N MET A 147 6.45 8.81 -3.52
CA MET A 147 6.44 8.77 -2.05
C MET A 147 7.74 9.33 -1.45
N PHE A 148 8.89 9.02 -2.03
CA PHE A 148 10.18 9.55 -1.58
C PHE A 148 10.23 11.07 -1.70
N LEU A 149 9.96 11.60 -2.90
CA LEU A 149 9.96 13.03 -3.18
C LEU A 149 8.88 13.78 -2.37
N GLY A 150 7.70 13.16 -2.23
CA GLY A 150 6.57 13.72 -1.49
C GLY A 150 6.73 13.72 0.03
N VAL A 151 7.73 13.03 0.59
CA VAL A 151 8.07 13.11 2.02
C VAL A 151 9.33 13.96 2.23
N MET A 152 10.38 13.71 1.45
CA MET A 152 11.65 14.44 1.57
C MET A 152 11.51 15.92 1.18
N GLY A 153 10.75 16.24 0.13
CA GLY A 153 10.51 17.61 -0.31
C GLY A 153 9.89 18.47 0.80
N PRO A 154 8.76 18.07 1.41
CA PRO A 154 8.18 18.77 2.55
C PRO A 154 9.10 18.87 3.76
N VAL A 155 9.91 17.85 4.07
CA VAL A 155 10.92 17.93 5.14
C VAL A 155 11.87 19.11 4.87
N LEU A 156 12.46 19.19 3.68
CA LEU A 156 13.36 20.29 3.33
C LEU A 156 12.66 21.66 3.39
N ILE A 157 11.39 21.74 2.95
CA ILE A 157 10.63 23.00 2.98
C ILE A 157 10.32 23.43 4.41
N VAL A 158 10.01 22.51 5.34
CA VAL A 158 9.84 22.84 6.77
C VAL A 158 11.07 23.57 7.29
N PHE A 159 12.26 23.04 7.01
CA PHE A 159 13.51 23.65 7.44
C PHE A 159 13.82 24.96 6.69
N HIS A 160 13.50 25.06 5.39
CA HIS A 160 13.59 26.31 4.63
C HIS A 160 12.83 27.46 5.30
N THR A 161 11.66 27.21 5.88
CA THR A 161 10.87 28.27 6.53
C THR A 161 11.54 28.86 7.77
N THR A 162 12.59 28.25 8.31
CA THR A 162 13.18 28.60 9.62
C THR A 162 12.13 28.71 10.74
N PHE A 163 11.04 27.93 10.62
CA PHE A 163 9.89 27.92 11.53
C PHE A 163 9.12 29.24 11.64
N LYS A 164 9.14 30.06 10.56
CA LYS A 164 8.38 31.31 10.46
C LYS A 164 7.19 31.13 9.52
N PHE A 165 5.98 31.21 10.07
CA PHE A 165 4.73 30.98 9.33
C PHE A 165 3.86 32.24 9.36
N ASN A 166 4.02 33.11 8.36
CA ASN A 166 3.29 34.39 8.30
C ASN A 166 2.42 34.48 7.04
N GLY A 167 1.22 35.05 7.20
CA GLY A 167 0.30 35.36 6.09
C GLY A 167 -0.09 34.16 5.23
N ILE A 168 -0.29 34.41 3.94
CA ILE A 168 -0.72 33.42 2.92
C ILE A 168 0.30 32.28 2.77
N ILE A 169 1.58 32.54 3.05
CA ILE A 169 2.65 31.54 3.00
C ILE A 169 2.43 30.45 4.06
N GLY A 170 1.95 30.84 5.26
CA GLY A 170 1.55 29.90 6.31
C GLY A 170 0.43 28.97 5.87
N THR A 171 -0.53 29.46 5.08
CA THR A 171 -1.60 28.63 4.51
C THR A 171 -1.04 27.55 3.58
N SER A 172 -0.12 27.92 2.68
CA SER A 172 0.57 26.96 1.79
C SER A 172 1.34 25.91 2.58
N PHE A 173 2.04 26.34 3.63
CA PHE A 173 2.79 25.44 4.51
C PHE A 173 1.87 24.40 5.17
N TRP A 174 0.76 24.81 5.77
CA TRP A 174 -0.16 23.86 6.39
C TRP A 174 -0.86 22.97 5.37
N CYS A 175 -1.20 23.50 4.18
CA CYS A 175 -1.71 22.66 3.09
C CYS A 175 -0.69 21.60 2.68
N MET A 176 0.60 21.94 2.59
CA MET A 176 1.68 20.99 2.32
C MET A 176 1.76 19.90 3.40
N VAL A 177 1.81 20.29 4.68
CA VAL A 177 1.91 19.34 5.80
C VAL A 177 0.73 18.38 5.82
N VAL A 178 -0.49 18.90 5.70
CA VAL A 178 -1.71 18.08 5.66
C VAL A 178 -1.69 17.17 4.43
N THR A 179 -1.33 17.68 3.25
CA THR A 179 -1.23 16.88 2.02
C THR A 179 -0.23 15.73 2.15
N ALA A 180 0.94 15.98 2.75
CA ALA A 180 1.97 14.96 2.97
C ALA A 180 1.49 13.87 3.94
N ILE A 181 0.88 14.27 5.08
CA ILE A 181 0.30 13.32 6.06
C ILE A 181 -0.81 12.48 5.41
N PHE A 182 -1.74 13.13 4.70
CA PHE A 182 -2.80 12.43 3.98
C PHE A 182 -2.23 11.51 2.89
N GLY A 183 -1.15 11.90 2.21
CA GLY A 183 -0.45 11.05 1.23
C GLY A 183 0.07 9.75 1.85
N VAL A 184 0.76 9.83 2.99
CA VAL A 184 1.25 8.66 3.75
C VAL A 184 0.08 7.82 4.25
N LEU A 185 -0.99 8.44 4.77
CA LEU A 185 -2.19 7.75 5.22
C LEU A 185 -2.90 7.01 4.07
N GLY A 186 -3.02 7.64 2.90
CA GLY A 186 -3.60 7.04 1.70
C GLY A 186 -2.80 5.80 1.26
N ARG A 187 -1.47 5.86 1.33
CA ARG A 187 -0.62 4.69 1.09
C ARG A 187 -0.87 3.58 2.10
N TYR A 188 -0.94 3.90 3.39
CA TYR A 188 -1.21 2.93 4.45
C TYR A 188 -2.53 2.17 4.20
N ILE A 189 -3.60 2.91 3.89
CA ILE A 189 -4.91 2.34 3.56
C ILE A 189 -4.84 1.52 2.26
N TYR A 190 -4.13 1.99 1.24
CA TYR A 190 -3.96 1.25 -0.02
C TYR A 190 -3.25 -0.10 0.18
N LEU A 191 -2.25 -0.17 1.06
CA LEU A 191 -1.53 -1.41 1.35
C LEU A 191 -2.36 -2.46 2.08
N GLN A 192 -3.38 -2.01 2.80
CA GLN A 192 -4.30 -2.87 3.52
C GLN A 192 -5.32 -3.56 2.60
N ILE A 193 -5.59 -2.98 1.43
CA ILE A 193 -6.52 -3.54 0.47
C ILE A 193 -5.84 -4.67 -0.32
N PRO A 194 -6.32 -5.93 -0.23
CA PRO A 194 -5.76 -7.04 -0.98
C PRO A 194 -5.93 -6.80 -2.48
N ARG A 195 -4.81 -6.80 -3.22
CA ARG A 195 -4.74 -6.46 -4.65
C ARG A 195 -5.65 -7.33 -5.52
N SER A 196 -6.78 -6.76 -5.91
CA SER A 196 -7.58 -7.05 -7.12
C SER A 196 -8.78 -6.11 -7.05
N MET A 197 -8.77 -4.95 -7.73
CA MET A 197 -9.89 -4.01 -7.64
C MET A 197 -11.15 -4.56 -8.34
N THR A 198 -11.00 -5.20 -9.50
CA THR A 198 -12.05 -6.02 -10.14
C THR A 198 -12.43 -7.22 -9.27
N GLY A 199 -11.45 -7.77 -8.56
CA GLY A 199 -11.66 -8.86 -7.62
C GLY A 199 -12.17 -8.42 -6.24
N ALA A 200 -12.38 -7.13 -5.95
CA ALA A 200 -12.77 -6.67 -4.62
C ALA A 200 -14.29 -6.72 -4.45
N GLU A 201 -15.04 -6.32 -5.48
CA GLU A 201 -16.48 -6.57 -5.56
C GLU A 201 -16.78 -8.06 -5.70
N LEU A 202 -15.98 -8.79 -6.48
CA LEU A 202 -16.03 -10.25 -6.54
C LEU A 202 -15.71 -10.86 -5.17
N LYS A 203 -14.64 -10.42 -4.47
CA LYS A 203 -14.30 -10.89 -3.12
C LYS A 203 -15.36 -10.56 -2.08
N GLU A 204 -16.01 -9.39 -2.15
CA GLU A 204 -17.10 -9.07 -1.23
C GLU A 204 -18.28 -10.02 -1.45
N LYS A 205 -18.69 -10.22 -2.71
CA LYS A 205 -19.74 -11.18 -3.08
C LYS A 205 -19.34 -12.63 -2.75
N ASP A 206 -18.08 -12.99 -2.92
CA ASP A 206 -17.54 -14.33 -2.59
C ASP A 206 -17.48 -14.53 -1.07
N ILE A 207 -17.08 -13.50 -0.31
CA ILE A 207 -17.11 -13.51 1.16
C ILE A 207 -18.55 -13.64 1.64
N GLU A 208 -19.49 -12.93 1.00
CA GLU A 208 -20.92 -13.04 1.30
C GLU A 208 -21.46 -14.44 1.00
N ARG A 209 -21.13 -15.02 -0.16
CA ARG A 209 -21.45 -16.43 -0.48
C ARG A 209 -20.87 -17.42 0.54
N LEU A 210 -19.63 -17.23 0.98
CA LEU A 210 -19.01 -18.05 2.01
C LEU A 210 -19.69 -17.89 3.36
N ILE A 211 -20.14 -16.68 3.70
CA ILE A 211 -20.91 -16.39 4.93
C ILE A 211 -22.26 -17.10 4.86
N THR A 212 -23.00 -16.98 3.77
CA THR A 212 -24.30 -17.64 3.56
C THR A 212 -24.18 -19.16 3.58
N GLY A 213 -23.14 -19.72 2.96
CA GLY A 213 -22.87 -21.16 3.01
C GLY A 213 -22.54 -21.66 4.42
N LEU A 214 -21.79 -20.87 5.20
CA LEU A 214 -21.51 -21.17 6.62
C LEU A 214 -22.77 -21.07 7.48
N GLU A 215 -23.68 -20.13 7.20
CA GLU A 215 -24.97 -20.01 7.88
C GLU A 215 -25.84 -21.24 7.66
N ALA A 216 -25.95 -21.70 6.40
CA ALA A 216 -26.69 -22.91 6.06
C ALA A 216 -26.11 -24.17 6.74
N GLU A 217 -24.78 -24.30 6.79
CA GLU A 217 -24.13 -25.43 7.49
C GLU A 217 -24.35 -25.37 9.01
N ILE A 218 -24.33 -24.16 9.59
CA ILE A 218 -24.61 -23.96 11.01
C ILE A 218 -26.07 -24.34 11.33
N GLU A 219 -27.02 -23.92 10.50
CA GLU A 219 -28.45 -24.20 10.68
C GLU A 219 -28.77 -25.70 10.59
N LEU A 220 -28.19 -26.39 9.60
CA LEU A 220 -28.29 -27.84 9.44
C LEU A 220 -27.73 -28.60 10.65
N ARG A 221 -26.57 -28.17 11.17
CA ARG A 221 -25.92 -28.82 12.33
C ARG A 221 -26.57 -28.43 13.66
N SER A 222 -27.24 -27.29 13.74
CA SER A 222 -27.85 -26.79 14.98
C SER A 222 -29.27 -27.30 15.23
N LYS A 223 -29.88 -28.09 14.32
CA LYS A 223 -31.21 -28.71 14.50
C LYS A 223 -32.25 -27.78 15.17
N GLY A 224 -32.38 -26.54 14.70
CA GLY A 224 -33.37 -25.60 15.23
C GLY A 224 -33.07 -25.00 16.61
N LEU A 225 -31.88 -25.18 17.20
CA LEU A 225 -31.45 -24.34 18.32
C LEU A 225 -31.55 -22.86 17.88
N LYS A 226 -31.89 -21.97 18.83
CA LYS A 226 -31.84 -20.49 18.70
C LYS A 226 -30.44 -19.93 18.42
N ALA A 227 -29.56 -20.70 17.77
CA ALA A 227 -28.32 -20.26 17.16
C ALA A 227 -28.56 -19.08 16.21
N GLY A 228 -29.70 -19.03 15.49
CA GLY A 228 -30.10 -17.88 14.66
C GLY A 228 -30.13 -16.53 15.41
N ALA A 229 -30.69 -16.51 16.63
CA ALA A 229 -30.76 -15.29 17.46
C ALA A 229 -29.39 -14.89 18.05
N PHE A 230 -28.55 -15.88 18.38
CA PHE A 230 -27.16 -15.65 18.81
C PHE A 230 -26.27 -15.18 17.64
N LEU A 231 -26.55 -15.67 16.43
CA LEU A 231 -25.89 -15.28 15.20
C LEU A 231 -26.19 -13.82 14.86
N SER A 232 -27.41 -13.33 15.05
CA SER A 232 -27.73 -11.90 14.84
C SER A 232 -26.98 -10.96 15.79
N GLU A 233 -26.66 -11.39 17.02
CA GLU A 233 -25.94 -10.56 17.98
C GLU A 233 -24.42 -10.45 17.67
N ILE A 234 -23.81 -11.53 17.16
CA ILE A 234 -22.43 -11.49 16.64
C ILE A 234 -22.36 -10.73 15.31
N THR A 235 -23.43 -10.79 14.53
CA THR A 235 -23.45 -10.28 13.15
C THR A 235 -23.77 -8.79 13.07
N SER A 236 -24.26 -8.12 14.14
CA SER A 236 -24.73 -6.73 14.06
C SER A 236 -23.74 -5.79 13.33
N PRO A 237 -23.98 -5.51 12.02
CA PRO A 237 -23.16 -4.62 11.21
C PRO A 237 -23.54 -3.15 11.46
N GLU A 238 -24.61 -2.92 12.23
CA GLU A 238 -25.33 -1.65 12.35
C GLU A 238 -24.52 -0.54 13.00
N LYS A 239 -23.64 -0.85 13.96
CA LYS A 239 -22.81 0.19 14.60
C LYS A 239 -21.60 0.62 13.76
N ALA A 240 -21.14 -0.20 12.80
CA ALA A 240 -20.02 0.17 11.94
C ALA A 240 -20.46 1.04 10.75
N GLN A 241 -21.74 0.92 10.32
CA GLN A 241 -22.29 1.71 9.21
C GLN A 241 -22.81 3.09 9.66
N SER A 242 -23.19 3.26 10.93
CA SER A 242 -23.69 4.53 11.49
C SER A 242 -22.59 5.48 11.95
N ILE A 243 -21.32 5.06 11.90
CA ILE A 243 -20.16 5.84 12.32
C ILE A 243 -19.37 6.24 11.07
N GLY A 244 -18.98 7.52 10.96
CA GLY A 244 -18.21 8.02 9.82
C GLY A 244 -16.98 7.15 9.52
N PRO A 245 -16.58 7.01 8.23
CA PRO A 245 -15.65 5.96 7.77
C PRO A 245 -14.28 5.95 8.48
N VAL A 246 -13.80 7.12 8.93
CA VAL A 246 -12.57 7.25 9.73
C VAL A 246 -12.74 6.66 11.13
N LYS A 247 -13.83 7.04 11.82
CA LYS A 247 -14.15 6.52 13.14
C LYS A 247 -14.50 5.02 13.06
N ALA A 248 -15.10 4.55 11.97
CA ALA A 248 -15.36 3.13 11.72
C ALA A 248 -14.06 2.32 11.60
N LEU A 249 -13.05 2.83 10.88
CA LEU A 249 -11.74 2.18 10.78
C LEU A 249 -11.03 2.14 12.14
N LEU A 250 -10.98 3.27 12.87
CA LEU A 250 -10.37 3.34 14.20
C LEU A 250 -11.11 2.44 15.21
N TYR A 251 -12.44 2.42 15.16
CA TYR A 251 -13.26 1.53 15.96
C TYR A 251 -12.99 0.06 15.62
N MET A 252 -12.87 -0.31 14.34
CA MET A 252 -12.52 -1.68 13.95
C MET A 252 -11.11 -2.07 14.39
N MET A 253 -10.12 -1.17 14.30
CA MET A 253 -8.75 -1.42 14.78
C MET A 253 -8.70 -1.62 16.30
N TRP A 254 -9.49 -0.87 17.07
CA TRP A 254 -9.50 -0.95 18.53
C TRP A 254 -10.37 -2.11 19.08
N ASN A 255 -11.49 -2.42 18.41
CA ASN A 255 -12.49 -3.37 18.89
C ASN A 255 -12.18 -4.83 18.51
N ASP A 256 -11.13 -5.07 17.71
CA ASP A 256 -10.68 -6.43 17.35
C ASP A 256 -10.24 -7.25 18.58
N THR A 257 -9.73 -6.56 19.61
CA THR A 257 -9.37 -7.18 20.90
C THR A 257 -10.60 -7.50 21.75
N ALA A 258 -11.62 -6.63 21.77
CA ALA A 258 -12.86 -6.83 22.52
C ALA A 258 -13.73 -7.94 21.91
N ASN A 259 -13.72 -8.08 20.58
CA ASN A 259 -14.44 -9.16 19.90
C ASN A 259 -13.89 -10.56 20.22
N ARG A 260 -12.59 -10.71 20.49
CA ARG A 260 -12.03 -11.98 21.00
C ARG A 260 -12.60 -12.38 22.36
N LEU A 261 -12.91 -11.40 23.22
CA LEU A 261 -13.52 -11.65 24.53
C LEU A 261 -15.01 -11.98 24.42
N LYS A 262 -15.75 -11.36 23.47
CA LYS A 262 -17.15 -11.72 23.17
C LYS A 262 -17.27 -13.16 22.69
N VAL A 263 -16.42 -13.61 21.76
CA VAL A 263 -16.42 -15.01 21.28
C VAL A 263 -16.13 -16.00 22.42
N ARG A 264 -15.26 -15.62 23.38
CA ARG A 264 -14.99 -16.43 24.58
C ARG A 264 -16.19 -16.49 25.54
N ARG A 265 -16.93 -15.41 25.71
CA ARG A 265 -18.16 -15.36 26.54
C ARG A 265 -19.26 -16.24 25.94
N ILE A 266 -19.48 -16.13 24.63
CA ILE A 266 -20.48 -16.92 23.89
C ILE A 266 -20.16 -18.42 23.94
N LYS A 267 -18.88 -18.81 23.82
CA LYS A 267 -18.45 -20.20 24.03
C LYS A 267 -18.76 -20.73 25.43
N ARG A 268 -18.75 -19.85 26.44
CA ARG A 268 -18.97 -20.21 27.84
C ARG A 268 -20.46 -20.36 28.15
N GLU A 269 -21.31 -19.53 27.55
CA GLU A 269 -22.77 -19.61 27.64
C GLU A 269 -23.33 -20.81 26.86
N LEU A 270 -22.84 -21.07 25.64
CA LEU A 270 -23.22 -22.27 24.87
C LEU A 270 -22.91 -23.58 25.60
N LYS A 271 -21.82 -23.60 26.38
CA LYS A 271 -21.42 -24.77 27.18
C LYS A 271 -22.36 -24.99 28.37
N ARG A 272 -22.95 -23.91 28.90
CA ARG A 272 -23.77 -23.95 30.12
C ARG A 272 -25.22 -24.36 29.82
N ASP A 273 -25.77 -23.90 28.69
CA ASP A 273 -27.22 -23.95 28.49
C ASP A 273 -27.70 -25.11 27.58
N TYR A 274 -26.82 -25.79 26.81
CA TYR A 274 -27.28 -26.73 25.77
C TYR A 274 -26.69 -28.16 25.78
N GLY A 275 -25.79 -28.50 26.71
CA GLY A 275 -25.35 -29.91 26.87
C GLY A 275 -24.81 -30.58 25.60
N LEU A 276 -24.22 -29.80 24.68
CA LEU A 276 -23.75 -30.30 23.39
C LEU A 276 -22.49 -31.16 23.54
N SER A 277 -22.40 -32.23 22.74
CA SER A 277 -21.18 -33.05 22.63
C SER A 277 -19.95 -32.18 22.34
N PRO A 278 -18.82 -32.38 23.04
CA PRO A 278 -17.60 -31.57 22.89
C PRO A 278 -17.13 -31.42 21.44
N ARG A 279 -17.37 -32.45 20.60
CA ARG A 279 -16.99 -32.47 19.19
C ARG A 279 -17.84 -31.52 18.33
N VAL A 280 -19.16 -31.47 18.56
CA VAL A 280 -20.08 -30.58 17.84
C VAL A 280 -19.83 -29.12 18.23
N MET A 281 -19.57 -28.88 19.51
CA MET A 281 -19.27 -27.54 20.03
C MET A 281 -17.92 -27.00 19.51
N ALA A 282 -16.91 -27.87 19.36
CA ALA A 282 -15.63 -27.51 18.74
C ALA A 282 -15.78 -27.15 17.26
N ALA A 283 -16.54 -27.95 16.51
CA ALA A 283 -16.82 -27.69 15.09
C ALA A 283 -17.61 -26.38 14.90
N LEU A 284 -18.69 -26.19 15.67
CA LEU A 284 -19.51 -24.97 15.61
C LEU A 284 -18.71 -23.71 16.00
N GLY A 285 -17.86 -23.82 17.04
CA GLY A 285 -16.96 -22.74 17.43
C GLY A 285 -15.92 -22.38 16.37
N ALA A 286 -15.44 -23.36 15.60
CA ALA A 286 -14.53 -23.12 14.48
C ALA A 286 -15.24 -22.40 13.32
N LEU A 287 -16.46 -22.81 12.97
CA LEU A 287 -17.28 -22.19 11.93
C LEU A 287 -17.64 -20.74 12.29
N LEU A 288 -18.07 -20.46 13.53
CA LEU A 288 -18.35 -19.11 14.02
C LEU A 288 -17.10 -18.21 13.99
N SER A 289 -15.94 -18.76 14.40
CA SER A 289 -14.67 -18.02 14.34
C SER A 289 -14.30 -17.66 12.90
N ARG A 290 -14.50 -18.59 11.96
CA ARG A 290 -14.27 -18.38 10.52
C ARG A 290 -15.22 -17.34 9.93
N LYS A 291 -16.53 -17.43 10.24
CA LYS A 291 -17.54 -16.43 9.85
C LYS A 291 -17.18 -15.03 10.36
N SER A 292 -16.83 -14.91 11.64
CA SER A 292 -16.44 -13.63 12.23
C SER A 292 -15.21 -13.02 11.55
N ALA A 293 -14.23 -13.84 11.16
CA ALA A 293 -13.03 -13.38 10.46
C ALA A 293 -13.35 -12.88 9.04
N LEU A 294 -14.28 -13.55 8.35
CA LEU A 294 -14.75 -13.14 7.03
C LEU A 294 -15.53 -11.83 7.06
N ILE A 295 -16.43 -11.65 8.03
CA ILE A 295 -17.18 -10.40 8.23
C ILE A 295 -16.22 -9.23 8.53
N ARG A 296 -15.23 -9.44 9.41
CA ARG A 296 -14.20 -8.43 9.69
C ARG A 296 -13.45 -8.03 8.42
N LYS A 297 -13.05 -9.01 7.61
CA LYS A 297 -12.37 -8.79 6.34
C LYS A 297 -13.24 -8.00 5.35
N ARG A 298 -14.54 -8.31 5.25
CA ARG A 298 -15.51 -7.58 4.42
C ARG A 298 -15.65 -6.12 4.85
N ASN A 299 -15.97 -5.89 6.12
CA ASN A 299 -16.23 -4.55 6.65
C ASN A 299 -14.99 -3.65 6.51
N PHE A 300 -13.80 -4.22 6.71
CA PHE A 300 -12.55 -3.53 6.52
C PHE A 300 -12.29 -3.14 5.06
N LEU A 301 -12.60 -4.05 4.11
CA LEU A 301 -12.46 -3.78 2.68
C LEU A 301 -13.37 -2.64 2.23
N SER A 302 -14.66 -2.71 2.58
CA SER A 302 -15.65 -1.67 2.24
C SER A 302 -15.30 -0.31 2.85
N THR A 303 -14.85 -0.29 4.11
CA THR A 303 -14.44 0.95 4.78
C THR A 303 -13.18 1.55 4.15
N SER A 304 -12.20 0.71 3.80
CA SER A 304 -10.95 1.15 3.16
C SER A 304 -11.20 1.75 1.77
N GLN A 305 -12.13 1.20 1.00
CA GLN A 305 -12.54 1.75 -0.29
C GLN A 305 -13.18 3.14 -0.14
N LYS A 306 -14.10 3.31 0.81
CA LYS A 306 -14.70 4.61 1.11
C LYS A 306 -13.63 5.64 1.51
N LEU A 307 -12.70 5.26 2.37
CA LEU A 307 -11.59 6.13 2.78
C LEU A 307 -10.68 6.51 1.62
N LEU A 308 -10.39 5.58 0.69
CA LEU A 308 -9.62 5.91 -0.51
C LEU A 308 -10.36 6.91 -1.40
N HIS A 309 -11.69 6.85 -1.49
CA HIS A 309 -12.46 7.86 -2.21
C HIS A 309 -12.27 9.25 -1.58
N TYR A 310 -12.50 9.37 -0.26
CA TYR A 310 -12.28 10.63 0.48
C TYR A 310 -10.83 11.11 0.40
N TRP A 311 -9.86 10.19 0.40
CA TRP A 311 -8.45 10.52 0.26
C TRP A 311 -8.18 11.29 -1.03
N HIS A 312 -8.68 10.83 -2.19
CA HIS A 312 -8.49 11.53 -3.46
C HIS A 312 -9.16 12.91 -3.45
N VAL A 313 -10.36 13.01 -2.85
CA VAL A 313 -11.15 14.25 -2.77
C VAL A 313 -10.46 15.32 -1.93
N LEU A 314 -9.70 14.95 -0.90
CA LEU A 314 -8.97 15.92 -0.06
C LEU A 314 -7.54 16.15 -0.54
N HIS A 315 -6.81 15.09 -0.88
CA HIS A 315 -5.39 15.18 -1.20
C HIS A 315 -5.12 15.98 -2.47
N ILE A 316 -5.94 15.81 -3.52
CA ILE A 316 -5.71 16.48 -4.81
C ILE A 316 -5.98 18.00 -4.72
N PRO A 317 -7.12 18.49 -4.20
CA PRO A 317 -7.35 19.93 -4.09
C PRO A 317 -6.36 20.63 -3.17
N LEU A 318 -5.99 20.02 -2.03
CA LEU A 318 -4.98 20.58 -1.14
C LEU A 318 -3.62 20.71 -1.83
N ALA A 319 -3.22 19.72 -2.62
CA ALA A 319 -2.01 19.81 -3.43
C ALA A 319 -2.09 20.95 -4.44
N ILE A 320 -3.23 21.14 -5.12
CA ILE A 320 -3.42 22.23 -6.09
C ILE A 320 -3.28 23.60 -5.41
N VAL A 321 -3.98 23.82 -4.29
CA VAL A 321 -3.93 25.08 -3.53
C VAL A 321 -2.50 25.38 -3.08
N MET A 322 -1.82 24.39 -2.52
CA MET A 322 -0.44 24.51 -2.10
C MET A 322 0.49 24.88 -3.26
N PHE A 323 0.39 24.21 -4.42
CA PHE A 323 1.22 24.55 -5.58
C PHE A 323 0.94 25.94 -6.12
N LEU A 324 -0.33 26.35 -6.16
CA LEU A 324 -0.71 27.69 -6.61
C LEU A 324 -0.07 28.77 -5.72
N ILE A 325 -0.17 28.62 -4.39
CA ILE A 325 0.43 29.57 -3.47
C ILE A 325 1.97 29.50 -3.53
N MET A 326 2.55 28.32 -3.71
CA MET A 326 4.00 28.15 -3.90
C MET A 326 4.51 28.95 -5.10
N PHE A 327 3.84 28.89 -6.25
CA PHE A 327 4.22 29.69 -7.44
C PHE A 327 4.13 31.19 -7.17
N VAL A 328 3.03 31.64 -6.54
CA VAL A 328 2.88 33.04 -6.14
C VAL A 328 3.99 33.46 -5.17
N HIS A 329 4.33 32.62 -4.19
CA HIS A 329 5.40 32.88 -3.22
C HIS A 329 6.76 33.08 -3.91
N ILE A 330 7.11 32.22 -4.85
CA ILE A 330 8.37 32.33 -5.62
C ILE A 330 8.36 33.58 -6.50
N ALA A 331 7.24 33.88 -7.17
CA ALA A 331 7.12 35.07 -8.02
C ALA A 331 7.25 36.38 -7.22
N VAL A 332 6.56 36.46 -6.08
CA VAL A 332 6.65 37.62 -5.15
C VAL A 332 8.07 37.77 -4.61
N TYR A 333 8.73 36.67 -4.24
CA TYR A 333 10.12 36.71 -3.80
C TYR A 333 11.03 37.35 -4.87
N TYR A 334 10.91 36.94 -6.13
CA TYR A 334 11.75 37.51 -7.21
C TYR A 334 11.38 38.94 -7.59
N MET A 335 10.09 39.30 -7.54
CA MET A 335 9.63 40.64 -7.90
C MET A 335 10.06 41.70 -6.88
N PHE A 336 10.11 41.34 -5.59
CA PHE A 336 10.45 42.25 -4.50
C PHE A 336 11.81 41.96 -3.86
N ARG A 337 12.64 41.10 -4.46
CA ARG A 337 14.00 40.87 -3.99
C ARG A 337 14.81 42.15 -4.21
N PRO A 338 15.36 42.79 -3.16
CA PRO A 338 16.30 43.88 -3.36
C PRO A 338 17.51 43.32 -4.12
N VAL A 339 17.80 43.97 -5.26
CA VAL A 339 18.95 43.66 -6.13
C VAL A 339 20.25 43.85 -5.37
#